data_AF-A0A383AV29-F1
#
_entry.id   AF-A0A383AV29-F1
#
_cell.length_a   1.000
_cell.length_b   1.000
_cell.length_c   1.000
_cell.angle_alpha   90.00
_cell.angle_beta   90.00
_cell.angle_gamma   90.00
#
_symmetry.space_group_name_H-M   'P 1'
#
loop_
_entity.id
_entity.type
_entity.pdbx_description
1 polymer ?
#
loop_
_entity_poly.entity_id
_entity_poly.type
_entity_poly.pdbx_seq_one_letter_code
_entity_poly.pdbx_strand_id
1 'polypeptide(L)' 'MTETKILDGGTGSEIRRRGYDVPSHIESIWSAQALIDNPEVVEQIHYDYILAGAN' A
#
# COMPACT_ATOMS: atom_id res chain seq x y z
N MET A 1 24.17 -9.95 18.00
CA MET A 1 22.98 -9.09 18.12
C MET A 1 22.18 -9.29 16.86
N THR A 2 20.87 -9.57 16.95
CA THR A 2 19.99 -9.59 15.78
C THR A 2 19.66 -8.16 15.38
N GLU A 3 19.85 -7.84 14.11
CA GLU A 3 19.48 -6.55 13.55
C GLU A 3 17.95 -6.39 13.59
N THR A 4 17.47 -5.23 14.05
CA THR A 4 16.04 -4.90 14.02
C THR A 4 15.61 -4.63 12.58
N LYS A 5 14.57 -5.34 12.12
CA LYS A 5 13.95 -5.11 10.81
C LYS A 5 12.83 -4.09 10.90
N ILE A 6 12.80 -3.17 9.95
CA ILE A 6 11.72 -2.19 9.80
C ILE A 6 10.83 -2.69 8.67
N LEU A 7 9.56 -2.98 8.94
CA LEU A 7 8.63 -3.38 7.89
C LEU A 7 7.89 -2.17 7.32
N ASP A 8 7.13 -2.39 6.25
CA ASP A 8 6.26 -1.38 5.66
C ASP A 8 5.02 -1.10 6.53
N GLY A 9 4.17 -0.19 6.04
CA GLY A 9 2.93 0.19 6.71
C GLY A 9 1.68 -0.19 5.93
N GLY A 10 0.53 0.37 6.32
CA GLY A 10 -0.76 0.01 5.73
C GLY A 10 -0.96 0.56 4.31
N THR A 11 -0.90 -0.30 3.29
CA THR A 11 -1.13 0.06 1.87
C THR A 11 -2.53 0.65 1.63
N GLY A 12 -3.60 0.06 2.16
CA GLY A 12 -4.96 0.56 1.96
C GLY A 12 -5.17 1.98 2.50
N SER A 13 -4.57 2.31 3.66
CA SER A 13 -4.63 3.67 4.20
C SER A 13 -3.93 4.68 3.27
N GLU A 14 -2.81 4.25 2.69
CA GLU A 14 -2.00 5.05 1.78
C GLU A 14 -2.67 5.25 0.40
N ILE A 15 -3.39 4.25 -0.11
CA ILE A 15 -4.24 4.36 -1.31
C ILE A 15 -5.31 5.43 -1.07
N ARG A 16 -6.05 5.33 0.04
CA ARG A 16 -7.08 6.32 0.41
C ARG A 16 -6.50 7.72 0.60
N ARG A 17 -5.33 7.84 1.23
CA ARG A 17 -4.64 9.13 1.42
C ARG A 17 -4.24 9.79 0.11
N ARG A 18 -3.91 9.00 -0.93
CA ARG A 18 -3.60 9.48 -2.28
C ARG A 18 -4.85 9.81 -3.11
N GLY A 19 -6.05 9.63 -2.55
CA GLY A 19 -7.32 10.00 -3.18
C GLY A 19 -7.95 8.90 -4.03
N TYR A 20 -7.45 7.67 -3.94
CA TYR A 20 -8.00 6.51 -4.65
C TYR A 20 -9.01 5.75 -3.79
N ASP A 21 -9.93 5.04 -4.45
CA ASP A 21 -10.96 4.30 -3.75
C ASP A 21 -10.41 3.06 -3.04
N VAL A 22 -10.95 2.79 -1.86
CA VAL A 22 -10.63 1.61 -1.06
C VAL A 22 -11.96 1.08 -0.56
N PRO A 23 -12.65 0.28 -1.39
CA PRO A 23 -14.01 -0.17 -1.13
C PRO A 23 -14.06 -1.09 0.08
N SER A 24 -15.25 -1.19 0.68
CA SER A 24 -15.52 -2.21 1.68
C SER A 24 -15.43 -3.60 1.04
N HIS A 25 -15.05 -4.60 1.83
CA HIS A 25 -15.02 -6.01 1.43
C HIS A 25 -16.37 -6.56 0.92
N ILE A 26 -17.45 -5.81 1.13
CA ILE A 26 -18.80 -6.11 0.64
C ILE A 26 -18.94 -5.71 -0.84
N GLU A 27 -18.35 -4.59 -1.25
CA GLU A 27 -18.49 -4.02 -2.59
C GLU A 27 -17.42 -4.54 -3.55
N SER A 28 -16.19 -4.65 -3.07
CA SER A 28 -15.08 -5.22 -3.83
C SER A 28 -13.90 -5.60 -2.92
N ILE A 29 -13.00 -6.44 -3.44
CA ILE A 29 -11.70 -6.70 -2.81
C ILE A 29 -10.79 -5.53 -3.19
N TRP A 30 -10.62 -4.57 -2.27
CA TRP A 30 -9.85 -3.34 -2.50
C TRP A 30 -8.47 -3.58 -3.13
N SER A 31 -7.77 -4.65 -2.72
CA SER A 31 -6.42 -4.93 -3.20
C SER A 31 -6.42 -5.41 -4.66
N ALA A 32 -7.39 -6.23 -5.05
CA ALA A 32 -7.54 -6.65 -6.43
C ALA A 32 -7.94 -5.45 -7.31
N GLN A 33 -8.88 -4.62 -6.84
CA GLN A 33 -9.30 -3.42 -7.57
C GLN A 33 -8.14 -2.44 -7.77
N ALA A 34 -7.36 -2.16 -6.72
CA ALA A 34 -6.22 -1.26 -6.81
C ALA A 34 -5.16 -1.76 -7.80
N LEU A 35 -4.91 -3.08 -7.85
CA LEU A 35 -3.98 -3.68 -8.80
C LEU A 35 -4.48 -3.63 -10.25
N ILE A 36 -5.79 -3.63 -10.48
CA ILE A 36 -6.40 -3.55 -11.82
C ILE A 36 -6.44 -2.09 -12.29
N ASP A 37 -6.94 -1.20 -11.43
CA ASP A 37 -7.27 0.17 -11.84
C ASP A 37 -6.07 1.12 -11.77
N ASN A 38 -5.21 0.97 -10.76
CA ASN A 38 -4.12 1.92 -10.47
C ASN A 38 -2.86 1.20 -9.92
N PRO A 39 -2.29 0.22 -10.65
CA PRO A 39 -1.12 -0.54 -10.19
C PRO A 39 0.09 0.35 -9.84
N GLU A 40 0.25 1.48 -10.54
CA GLU A 40 1.32 2.45 -10.29
C GLU A 40 1.22 3.12 -8.91
N VAL A 41 0.01 3.25 -8.37
CA VAL A 41 -0.20 3.79 -7.02
C VAL A 41 0.30 2.79 -5.98
N VAL A 42 0.01 1.50 -6.19
CA VAL A 42 0.48 0.42 -5.31
C VAL A 42 2.01 0.36 -5.33
N GLU A 43 2.60 0.43 -6.52
CA GLU A 43 4.05 0.48 -6.71
C GLU A 43 4.68 1.67 -5.98
N GLN A 44 4.15 2.89 -6.18
CA GLN A 44 4.67 4.09 -5.54
C GLN A 44 4.58 4.02 -4.00
N ILE A 45 3.52 3.43 -3.45
CA ILE A 45 3.38 3.22 -2.00
C ILE A 45 4.52 2.36 -1.46
N HIS A 46 4.84 1.26 -2.13
CA HIS A 46 5.94 0.39 -1.69
C HIS A 46 7.29 1.07 -1.86
N TYR A 47 7.51 1.85 -2.93
CA TYR A 47 8.70 2.69 -3.04
C TYR A 47 8.82 3.70 -1.89
N ASP A 48 7.72 4.36 -1.51
CA ASP A 48 7.74 5.34 -0.42
C ASP A 48 8.10 4.68 0.93
N TYR A 49 7.65 3.44 1.20
CA TYR A 49 8.07 2.69 2.39
C TYR A 49 9.55 2.29 2.36
N ILE A 50 10.06 1.88 1.19
CA ILE A 50 11.49 1.58 1.01
C ILE A 50 12.33 2.84 1.27
N LEU A 51 11.93 3.99 0.72
CA LEU A 51 12.60 5.28 0.95
C LEU A 51 12.52 5.73 2.41
N ALA A 52 11.47 5.33 3.13
CA ALA A 52 11.32 5.58 4.57
C ALA A 52 12.12 4.61 5.46
N GLY A 53 12.77 3.60 4.88
CA GLY A 53 13.68 2.68 5.58
C GLY A 53 13.15 1.28 5.86
N ALA A 54 12.03 0.87 5.25
CA ALA A 54 11.56 -0.52 5.33
C ALA A 54 12.57 -1.50 4.66
N ASN A 55 12.91 -2.62 5.32
CA ASN A 55 14.01 -3.52 4.95
C ASN A 55 13.93 -4.97 5.50
#